data_AF-A0A1I4ZM81-F1
#
_entry.id   AF-A0A1I4ZM81-F1
#
_cell.length_a   1.000
_cell.length_b   1.000
_cell.length_c   1.000
_cell.angle_alpha   90.00
_cell.angle_beta   90.00
_cell.angle_gamma   90.00
#
_symmetry.space_group_name_H-M   'P 1'
#
loop_
_entity.id
_entity.type
_entity.pdbx_description
1 polymer ?
#
loop_
_entity_poly.entity_id
_entity_poly.type
_entity_poly.pdbx_seq_one_letter_code
_entity_poly.pdbx_strand_id
1 'polypeptide(L)'
;MRNARGRTGTHHVTYELGLPDGRILRTRISHPVNRTDYGPRMWKHILRDQLQVEEDEFWVCVNDGIRPNRGMPERHAESLPVDLVRLLIVRVGLSEAEVASMSKDEAIARIQRHWTEGR
;
A
#
# COMPACT_ATOMS: atom_id res chain seq x y z
N MET A 1 16.49 9.91 -7.73
CA MET A 1 15.80 8.61 -7.63
C MET A 1 16.84 7.50 -7.48
N ARG A 2 16.86 6.79 -6.35
CA ARG A 2 17.64 5.56 -6.18
C ARG A 2 16.70 4.39 -6.42
N ASN A 3 16.83 3.78 -7.59
CA ASN A 3 16.13 2.56 -7.95
C ASN A 3 16.71 1.37 -7.19
N ALA A 4 15.95 0.28 -7.09
CA ALA A 4 16.32 -0.98 -6.43
C ALA A 4 17.56 -1.69 -7.02
N ARG A 5 18.30 -1.04 -7.93
CA ARG A 5 19.54 -1.53 -8.53
C ARG A 5 20.70 -0.88 -7.77
N GLY A 6 21.19 -1.54 -6.72
CA GLY A 6 22.23 -1.01 -5.82
C GLY A 6 23.48 -0.52 -6.55
N ARG A 7 24.20 0.42 -5.93
CA ARG A 7 25.46 0.98 -6.46
C ARG A 7 26.59 -0.06 -6.30
N THR A 8 27.23 -0.44 -7.40
CA THR A 8 28.32 -1.42 -7.43
C THR A 8 29.62 -0.82 -6.90
N GLY A 9 29.98 -1.14 -5.67
CA GLY A 9 31.29 -0.80 -5.11
C GLY A 9 31.46 -1.30 -3.68
N THR A 10 32.44 -2.19 -3.49
CA THR A 10 32.98 -2.70 -2.20
C THR A 10 32.17 -3.81 -1.52
N HIS A 11 32.54 -5.09 -1.75
CA HIS A 11 32.20 -6.35 -1.02
C HIS A 11 30.75 -6.65 -0.60
N HIS A 12 29.86 -5.68 -0.68
CA HIS A 12 28.48 -5.68 -0.26
C HIS A 12 27.66 -4.90 -1.27
N VAL A 13 26.43 -5.36 -1.45
CA VAL A 13 25.40 -4.59 -2.12
C VAL A 13 24.42 -4.14 -1.04
N THR A 14 24.07 -2.87 -1.08
CA THR A 14 23.06 -2.29 -0.20
C THR A 14 21.83 -1.93 -1.03
N TYR A 15 20.69 -2.48 -0.65
CA TYR A 15 19.38 -2.16 -1.18
C TYR A 15 18.62 -1.31 -0.17
N GLU A 16 17.83 -0.36 -0.68
CA GLU A 16 17.00 0.51 0.13
C GLU A 16 15.57 0.45 -0.40
N LEU A 17 14.61 0.29 0.51
CA LEU A 17 13.18 0.32 0.22
C LEU A 17 12.52 1.35 1.13
N GLY A 18 11.99 2.43 0.53
CA GLY A 18 11.17 3.40 1.25
C GLY A 18 9.78 2.84 1.54
N LEU A 19 9.30 3.05 2.77
CA LEU A 19 7.97 2.68 3.21
C LEU A 19 7.03 3.89 3.24
N PRO A 20 5.70 3.68 3.14
CA PRO A 20 4.72 4.77 3.16
C PRO A 20 4.71 5.59 4.47
N ASP A 21 5.14 4.98 5.58
CA ASP A 21 5.28 5.61 6.89
C ASP A 21 6.57 6.44 7.03
N GLY A 22 7.35 6.57 5.96
CA GLY A 22 8.61 7.32 5.93
C GLY A 22 9.83 6.54 6.42
N ARG A 23 9.68 5.31 6.93
CA ARG A 23 10.82 4.45 7.25
C ARG A 23 11.51 3.99 5.97
N ILE A 24 12.80 3.66 6.08
CA ILE A 24 13.58 3.06 5.00
C ILE A 24 14.13 1.74 5.50
N LEU A 25 13.74 0.64 4.85
CA LEU A 25 14.37 -0.65 5.05
C LEU A 25 15.67 -0.68 4.27
N ARG A 26 16.75 -1.11 4.93
CA ARG A 26 18.07 -1.22 4.32
C ARG A 26 18.54 -2.66 4.41
N THR A 27 18.68 -3.29 3.25
CA THR A 27 19.18 -4.66 3.14
C THR A 27 20.62 -4.61 2.69
N ARG A 28 21.55 -5.05 3.55
CA ARG A 28 22.98 -5.12 3.25
C ARG A 28 23.38 -6.57 3.14
N ILE A 29 23.72 -6.99 1.93
CA ILE A 29 24.18 -8.34 1.65
C ILE A 29 25.64 -8.30 1.21
N SER A 30 26.49 -9.16 1.78
CA SER A 30 27.82 -9.43 1.21
C SER A 30 27.69 -10.24 -0.07
N HIS A 31 28.64 -10.09 -1.01
CA HIS A 31 28.87 -11.16 -1.98
C HIS A 31 29.38 -12.38 -1.21
N PRO A 32 28.77 -13.58 -1.36
CA PRO A 32 29.27 -14.75 -0.65
C PRO A 32 30.69 -15.08 -1.13
N VAL A 33 31.56 -15.48 -0.20
CA VAL A 33 32.96 -15.83 -0.49
C VAL A 33 33.07 -17.00 -1.48
N ASN A 34 32.01 -17.83 -1.58
CA ASN A 34 31.87 -18.94 -2.54
C ASN A 34 30.71 -18.78 -3.54
N ARG A 35 30.07 -17.60 -3.61
CA ARG A 35 29.05 -17.21 -4.60
C ARG A 35 27.75 -18.05 -4.74
N THR A 36 27.38 -18.92 -3.80
CA THR A 36 26.17 -19.75 -3.99
C THR A 36 25.01 -19.50 -3.01
N ASP A 37 25.23 -19.35 -1.70
CA ASP A 37 24.11 -19.17 -0.75
C ASP A 37 24.49 -18.36 0.51
N TYR A 38 23.47 -17.85 1.20
CA TYR A 38 23.61 -17.27 2.54
C TYR A 38 23.40 -18.34 3.61
N GLY A 39 24.31 -18.42 4.59
CA GLY A 39 24.14 -19.33 5.72
C GLY A 39 22.85 -19.03 6.51
N PRO A 40 22.22 -20.02 7.17
CA PRO A 40 20.91 -19.89 7.80
C PRO A 40 20.77 -18.73 8.80
N ARG A 41 21.85 -18.39 9.51
CA ARG A 41 21.87 -17.24 10.44
C ARG A 41 21.75 -15.90 9.72
N MET A 42 22.48 -15.75 8.61
CA MET A 42 22.43 -14.54 7.79
C MET A 42 21.07 -14.42 7.11
N TRP A 43 20.53 -15.54 6.63
CA TRP A 43 19.19 -15.60 6.06
C TRP A 43 18.13 -15.10 7.04
N LYS A 44 18.10 -15.66 8.26
CA LYS A 44 17.18 -15.21 9.32
C LYS A 44 17.36 -13.74 9.69
N HIS A 45 18.60 -13.26 9.72
CA HIS A 45 18.89 -11.84 9.97
C HIS A 45 18.35 -10.94 8.86
N ILE A 46 18.50 -11.34 7.59
CA ILE A 46 17.96 -10.59 6.45
C ILE A 46 16.43 -10.50 6.53
N LEU A 47 15.74 -11.63 6.76
CA LEU A 47 14.29 -11.66 6.83
C LEU A 47 13.75 -10.82 8.00
N ARG A 48 14.24 -11.09 9.21
CA ARG A 48 13.72 -10.45 10.43
C ARG A 48 14.15 -9.00 10.57
N ASP A 49 15.44 -8.73 10.46
CA ASP A 49 16.00 -7.44 10.88
C ASP A 49 16.09 -6.43 9.71
N GLN A 50 16.26 -6.91 8.48
CA GLN A 50 16.44 -6.03 7.31
C GLN A 50 15.14 -5.88 6.51
N LEU A 51 14.42 -6.97 6.25
CA LEU A 51 13.20 -6.98 5.46
C LEU A 51 11.93 -6.91 6.31
N GLN A 52 12.00 -7.24 7.60
CA GLN A 52 10.84 -7.27 8.52
C GLN A 52 9.67 -8.07 7.95
N VAL A 53 9.94 -9.32 7.55
CA VAL A 53 8.96 -10.28 7.04
C VAL A 53 9.25 -11.67 7.58
N GLU A 54 8.23 -12.52 7.62
CA GLU A 54 8.40 -13.95 7.83
C GLU A 54 8.86 -14.65 6.53
N GLU A 55 9.33 -15.89 6.65
CA GLU A 55 9.90 -16.64 5.52
C GLU A 55 8.85 -17.02 4.47
N ASP A 56 7.64 -17.38 4.91
CA ASP A 56 6.51 -17.65 4.03
C ASP A 56 6.07 -16.39 3.27
N GLU A 57 5.93 -15.25 3.96
CA GLU A 57 5.63 -13.96 3.35
C GLU A 57 6.67 -13.56 2.30
N PHE A 58 7.95 -13.84 2.57
CA PHE A 58 9.02 -13.60 1.61
C PHE A 58 8.81 -14.41 0.33
N TRP A 59 8.57 -15.72 0.44
CA TRP A 59 8.42 -16.59 -0.73
C TRP A 59 7.13 -16.32 -1.50
N VAL A 60 6.03 -16.03 -0.80
CA VAL A 60 4.78 -15.56 -1.42
C VAL A 60 5.02 -14.26 -2.20
N CYS A 61 5.79 -13.32 -1.65
CA CYS A 61 6.13 -12.10 -2.35
C CYS A 61 7.02 -12.34 -3.59
N VAL A 62 7.99 -13.25 -3.51
CA VAL A 62 8.91 -13.55 -4.61
C VAL A 62 8.21 -14.33 -5.73
N ASN A 63 7.41 -15.32 -5.38
CA ASN A 63 6.81 -16.26 -6.34
C ASN A 63 5.49 -15.71 -6.91
N ASP A 64 4.65 -15.10 -6.06
CA ASP A 64 3.28 -14.70 -6.41
C ASP A 64 3.13 -13.18 -6.54
N GLY A 65 4.17 -12.41 -6.21
CA GLY A 65 4.15 -10.94 -6.28
C GLY A 65 3.28 -10.27 -5.20
N ILE A 66 2.76 -11.03 -4.23
CA ILE A 66 1.93 -10.52 -3.15
C ILE A 66 2.83 -9.85 -2.11
N ARG A 67 2.73 -8.52 -2.01
CA ARG A 67 3.60 -7.74 -1.12
C ARG A 67 3.19 -7.93 0.34
N PRO A 68 4.17 -8.05 1.26
CA PRO A 68 3.89 -8.15 2.69
C PRO A 68 3.17 -6.89 3.18
N ASN A 69 2.25 -7.06 4.13
CA ASN A 69 1.57 -5.93 4.74
C ASN A 69 2.55 -5.16 5.62
N ARG A 70 2.80 -3.89 5.28
CA ARG A 70 3.73 -3.01 6.01
C ARG A 70 3.01 -1.90 6.77
N GLY A 71 1.74 -2.11 7.13
CA GLY A 71 0.94 -1.13 7.86
C GLY A 71 0.50 0.05 7.02
N MET A 72 0.35 -0.13 5.70
CA MET A 72 -0.27 0.91 4.87
C MET A 72 -1.71 1.07 5.34
N PRO A 73 -2.15 2.28 5.77
CA PRO A 73 -3.55 2.48 6.09
C PRO A 73 -4.36 2.10 4.86
N GLU A 74 -5.36 1.26 5.06
CA GLU A 74 -6.30 0.90 4.01
C GLU A 74 -6.79 2.21 3.39
N ARG A 75 -6.55 2.38 2.09
CA ARG A 75 -6.93 3.61 1.40
C ARG A 75 -8.44 3.70 1.55
N HIS A 76 -8.92 4.57 2.45
CA HIS A 76 -10.34 4.71 2.74
C HIS A 76 -11.10 4.81 1.42
N ALA A 77 -12.15 4.00 1.30
CA ALA A 77 -12.95 3.88 0.09
C ALA A 77 -13.38 5.26 -0.40
N GLU A 78 -13.33 5.41 -1.73
CA GLU A 78 -13.61 6.60 -2.53
C GLU A 78 -14.39 7.71 -1.81
N SER A 79 -13.74 8.86 -1.60
CA SER A 79 -14.44 10.05 -1.11
C SER A 79 -15.40 10.59 -2.17
N LEU A 80 -16.60 10.96 -1.74
CA LEU A 80 -17.58 11.62 -2.61
C LEU A 80 -17.04 13.00 -3.04
N PRO A 81 -17.16 13.39 -4.32
CA PRO A 81 -16.88 14.76 -4.74
C PRO A 81 -17.70 15.78 -3.94
N VAL A 82 -17.07 16.89 -3.54
CA VAL A 82 -17.71 17.92 -2.68
C VAL A 82 -19.01 18.48 -3.29
N ASP A 83 -19.03 18.64 -4.62
CA ASP A 83 -20.22 19.13 -5.32
C ASP A 83 -21.37 18.12 -5.26
N LEU A 84 -21.08 16.82 -5.30
CA LEU A 84 -22.09 15.77 -5.17
C LEU A 84 -22.67 15.76 -3.74
N VAL A 85 -21.82 15.87 -2.72
CA VAL A 85 -22.26 15.99 -1.31
C VAL A 85 -23.19 17.19 -1.14
N ARG A 86 -22.80 18.37 -1.67
CA ARG A 86 -23.62 19.58 -1.62
C ARG A 86 -24.97 19.39 -2.31
N LEU A 87 -25.01 18.77 -3.48
CA LEU A 87 -26.26 18.50 -4.19
C LEU A 87 -27.18 17.56 -3.41
N LEU A 88 -26.64 16.51 -2.79
CA LEU A 88 -27.42 15.58 -1.97
C LEU A 88 -28.03 16.27 -0.74
N ILE A 89 -27.28 17.15 -0.08
CA ILE A 89 -27.79 17.88 1.09
C ILE A 89 -28.80 18.95 0.66
N VAL A 90 -28.45 19.80 -0.32
CA VAL A 90 -29.24 20.99 -0.65
C VAL A 90 -30.44 20.69 -1.55
N ARG A 91 -30.33 19.72 -2.47
CA ARG A 91 -31.41 19.39 -3.43
C ARG A 91 -32.23 18.19 -2.99
N VAL A 92 -31.57 17.11 -2.55
CA VAL A 92 -32.27 15.89 -2.12
C VAL A 92 -32.74 15.99 -0.65
N GLY A 93 -32.10 16.85 0.15
CA GLY A 93 -32.48 17.07 1.54
C GLY A 93 -31.93 16.02 2.52
N LEU A 94 -30.87 15.30 2.14
CA LEU A 94 -30.24 14.32 3.01
C LEU A 94 -29.39 14.98 4.09
N SER A 95 -29.30 14.35 5.26
CA SER A 95 -28.39 14.75 6.31
C SER A 95 -26.93 14.42 5.97
N GLU A 96 -25.99 15.14 6.59
CA GLU A 96 -24.56 14.85 6.44
C GLU A 96 -24.22 13.41 6.87
N ALA A 97 -24.89 12.88 7.90
CA ALA A 97 -24.69 11.52 8.39
C ALA A 97 -25.11 10.47 7.34
N GLU A 98 -26.24 10.67 6.67
CA GLU A 98 -26.70 9.78 5.59
C GLU A 98 -25.72 9.81 4.42
N VAL A 99 -25.28 11.00 3.99
CA VAL A 99 -24.33 11.13 2.88
C VAL A 99 -22.97 10.54 3.23
N ALA A 100 -22.51 10.66 4.48
CA ALA A 100 -21.24 10.09 4.93
C ALA A 100 -21.22 8.55 4.93
N SER A 101 -22.38 7.90 5.05
CA SER A 101 -22.51 6.45 4.96
C SER A 101 -22.64 5.91 3.53
N MET A 102 -22.83 6.78 2.53
CA MET A 102 -23.06 6.36 1.15
C MET A 102 -21.79 5.95 0.43
N SER A 103 -21.89 4.87 -0.33
CA SER A 103 -20.95 4.62 -1.42
C SER A 103 -21.13 5.65 -2.54
N LYS A 104 -20.10 5.81 -3.39
CA LYS A 104 -20.18 6.67 -4.58
C LYS A 104 -21.32 6.27 -5.52
N ASP A 105 -21.49 4.98 -5.76
CA ASP A 105 -22.56 4.49 -6.64
C ASP A 105 -23.95 4.77 -6.06
N GLU A 106 -24.10 4.62 -4.75
CA GLU A 106 -25.34 4.96 -4.05
C GLU A 106 -25.65 6.45 -4.12
N ALA A 107 -24.66 7.31 -3.88
CA ALA A 107 -24.78 8.76 -3.98
C ALA A 107 -25.21 9.20 -5.40
N ILE A 108 -24.61 8.60 -6.43
CA ILE A 108 -24.98 8.86 -7.84
C ILE A 108 -26.40 8.35 -8.14
N ALA A 109 -26.75 7.14 -7.71
CA ALA A 109 -28.08 6.59 -7.92
C ALA A 109 -29.16 7.44 -7.22
N ARG A 110 -28.84 8.00 -6.05
CA ARG A 110 -29.76 8.84 -5.28
C ARG A 110 -30.04 10.17 -5.98
N ILE A 111 -29.00 10.83 -6.51
CA ILE A 111 -29.19 12.08 -7.26
C ILE A 111 -29.93 11.83 -8.58
N GLN A 112 -29.60 10.76 -9.31
CA GLN A 112 -30.29 10.40 -10.55
C GLN A 112 -31.78 10.17 -10.32
N ARG A 113 -32.13 9.45 -9.24
CA ARG A 113 -33.53 9.19 -8.88
C ARG A 113 -34.29 10.48 -8.61
N HIS A 114 -33.71 11.41 -7.86
CA HIS A 114 -34.32 12.72 -7.59
C HIS A 114 -34.64 13.49 -8.89
N TRP A 115 -33.74 13.48 -9.87
CA TRP A 115 -33.98 14.14 -11.17
C TRP A 115 -35.00 13.41 -12.04
N THR A 116 -35.08 12.08 -11.94
CA THR A 116 -36.01 11.27 -12.75
C THR A 116 -37.43 11.30 -12.18
N GLU A 117 -37.57 11.43 -10.85
CA GLU A 117 -38.85 11.50 -10.15
C GLU A 117 -39.42 12.94 -10.04
N GLY A 118 -38.67 13.95 -10.51
CA GLY A 118 -39.18 15.30 -10.77
C GLY A 118 -39.71 16.04 -9.55
N ARG A 119 -39.04 15.92 -8.40
CA ARG A 119 -39.39 16.67 -7.18
C ARG A 119 -38.36 17.73 -6.84
#